data_AF-A0A6L7QNZ3-F1
#
_entry.id   AF-A0A6L7QNZ3-F1
#
_cell.length_a   1.000
_cell.length_b   1.000
_cell.length_c   1.000
_cell.angle_alpha   90.00
_cell.angle_beta   90.00
_cell.angle_gamma   90.00
#
_symmetry.space_group_name_H-M   'P 1'
#
loop_
_entity.id
_entity.type
_entity.pdbx_description
1 polymer ?
#
loop_
_entity_poly.entity_id
_entity_poly.type
_entity_poly.pdbx_seq_one_letter_code
_entity_poly.pdbx_strand_id
1 'polypeptide(L)'
;MYSTWDLEKADADTPRYDKPVTAEENWRRITYFLERVIPVATECKVRMACHPCDPWLPPGYRGVDRVMGGFDGFKQFIEICPSPYHGVNLCLGCMAESVEDPLNEVPEIIRYLGSRDKIFLCHFRNIVGKRNKLKEVWPDEGVMNMHRNMQALKEVGYQHMCVPDHAPGHKDPHSMRQAWAYEFGYIQAMIQAVIDEN
;
A
#
# COMPACT_ATOMS: atom_id res chain seq x y z
N MET A 1 -15.23 -9.42 12.28
CA MET A 1 -14.04 -10.26 12.20
C MET A 1 -12.95 -9.39 11.60
N TYR A 2 -11.83 -9.32 12.29
CA TYR A 2 -10.69 -8.53 11.87
C TYR A 2 -9.66 -9.44 11.22
N SER A 3 -9.03 -8.98 10.14
CA SER A 3 -7.85 -9.65 9.58
C SER A 3 -6.64 -9.38 10.46
N THR A 4 -5.77 -10.38 10.63
CA THR A 4 -4.58 -10.28 11.48
C THR A 4 -3.40 -11.00 10.85
N TRP A 5 -2.20 -10.46 11.05
CA TRP A 5 -0.94 -11.11 10.75
C TRP A 5 -0.07 -11.18 12.01
N ASP A 6 0.58 -12.31 12.23
CA ASP A 6 1.50 -12.54 13.35
C ASP A 6 2.62 -13.50 12.88
N LEU A 7 3.79 -12.95 12.57
CA LEU A 7 4.91 -13.70 12.01
C LEU A 7 5.35 -14.85 12.92
N GLU A 8 5.27 -14.68 14.25
CA GLU A 8 5.63 -15.71 15.23
C GLU A 8 4.72 -16.94 15.15
N LYS A 9 3.51 -16.78 14.64
CA LYS A 9 2.54 -17.87 14.43
C LYS A 9 2.56 -18.40 13.01
N ALA A 10 3.33 -17.78 12.12
CA ALA A 10 3.35 -18.11 10.72
C ALA A 10 4.43 -19.16 10.42
N ASP A 11 4.14 -20.03 9.46
CA ASP A 11 5.10 -21.03 8.98
C ASP A 11 6.14 -20.36 8.08
N ALA A 12 7.31 -20.04 8.65
CA ALA A 12 8.43 -19.47 7.93
C ALA A 12 9.30 -20.51 7.22
N ASP A 13 9.25 -21.77 7.69
CA ASP A 13 10.22 -22.80 7.36
C ASP A 13 9.82 -23.60 6.12
N THR A 14 8.52 -23.77 5.85
CA THR A 14 8.06 -24.48 4.64
C THR A 14 8.32 -23.60 3.40
N PRO A 15 9.25 -23.99 2.51
CA PRO A 15 9.57 -23.19 1.33
C PRO A 15 8.34 -23.04 0.43
N ARG A 16 8.20 -21.88 -0.21
CA ARG A 16 7.14 -21.64 -1.18
C ARG A 16 7.38 -22.36 -2.51
N TYR A 17 8.65 -22.59 -2.84
CA TYR A 17 9.10 -23.21 -4.10
C TYR A 17 10.28 -24.15 -3.82
N ASP A 18 10.57 -25.05 -4.77
CA ASP A 18 11.68 -26.00 -4.68
C ASP A 18 13.05 -25.33 -4.58
N LYS A 19 13.19 -24.12 -5.15
CA LYS A 19 14.41 -23.32 -5.11
C LYS A 19 14.10 -21.93 -4.55
N PRO A 20 14.99 -21.37 -3.71
CA PRO A 20 14.84 -20.00 -3.24
C PRO A 20 14.74 -19.00 -4.40
N VAL A 21 13.95 -17.95 -4.21
CA VAL A 21 13.82 -16.84 -5.15
C VAL A 21 14.43 -15.60 -4.51
N THR A 22 15.60 -15.22 -5.01
CA THR A 22 16.38 -14.10 -4.48
C THR A 22 15.81 -12.75 -4.91
N ALA A 23 16.22 -11.68 -4.23
CA ALA A 23 15.87 -10.32 -4.62
C ALA A 23 16.32 -9.99 -6.05
N GLU A 24 17.52 -10.43 -6.44
CA GLU A 24 18.06 -10.27 -7.80
C GLU A 24 17.14 -10.91 -8.85
N GLU A 25 16.70 -12.15 -8.63
CA GLU A 25 15.82 -12.85 -9.55
C GLU A 25 14.45 -12.18 -9.63
N ASN A 26 13.91 -11.69 -8.51
CA ASN A 26 12.67 -10.91 -8.51
C ASN A 26 12.82 -9.61 -9.29
N TRP A 27 13.90 -8.86 -9.08
CA TRP A 27 14.17 -7.64 -9.83
C TRP A 27 14.33 -7.89 -11.32
N ARG A 28 15.07 -8.93 -11.72
CA ARG A 28 15.21 -9.33 -13.12
C ARG A 28 13.86 -9.60 -13.78
N ARG A 29 12.95 -10.30 -13.08
CA ARG A 29 11.59 -10.61 -13.56
C ARG A 29 10.72 -9.36 -13.65
N ILE A 30 10.77 -8.50 -12.63
CA ILE A 30 10.04 -7.22 -12.61
C ILE A 30 10.49 -6.35 -13.77
N THR A 31 11.80 -6.16 -13.95
CA THR A 31 12.36 -5.37 -15.07
C THR A 31 11.91 -5.94 -16.41
N TYR A 32 12.03 -7.25 -16.61
CA TYR A 32 11.58 -7.90 -17.85
C TYR A 32 10.11 -7.62 -18.18
N PHE A 33 9.23 -7.65 -17.18
CA PHE A 33 7.81 -7.33 -17.32
C PHE A 33 7.58 -5.86 -17.63
N LEU A 34 8.19 -4.96 -16.86
CA LEU A 34 8.00 -3.51 -17.01
C LEU A 34 8.46 -3.00 -18.37
N GLU A 35 9.61 -3.45 -18.86
CA GLU A 35 10.15 -3.07 -20.19
C GLU A 35 9.21 -3.41 -21.35
N ARG A 36 8.29 -4.36 -21.15
CA ARG A 36 7.32 -4.80 -22.18
C ARG A 36 5.95 -4.18 -21.99
N VAL A 37 5.50 -4.01 -20.76
CA VAL A 37 4.14 -3.55 -20.46
C VAL A 37 4.04 -2.03 -20.39
N ILE A 38 5.03 -1.35 -19.82
CA ILE A 38 4.98 0.12 -19.65
C ILE A 38 4.95 0.87 -20.99
N PRO A 39 5.68 0.47 -22.06
CA PRO A 39 5.55 1.13 -23.36
C PRO A 39 4.14 1.05 -23.93
N VAL A 40 3.51 -0.13 -23.87
CA VAL A 40 2.13 -0.33 -24.35
C VAL A 40 1.13 0.46 -23.50
N ALA A 41 1.29 0.43 -22.18
CA ALA A 41 0.47 1.23 -21.27
C ALA A 41 0.58 2.73 -21.56
N THR A 42 1.78 3.20 -21.93
CA THR A 42 2.03 4.59 -22.32
C THR A 42 1.34 4.95 -23.64
N GLU A 43 1.42 4.09 -24.66
CA GLU A 43 0.72 4.27 -25.94
C GLU A 43 -0.80 4.31 -25.76
N CYS A 44 -1.33 3.39 -24.96
CA CYS A 44 -2.77 3.30 -24.67
C CYS A 44 -3.26 4.31 -23.63
N LYS A 45 -2.35 5.10 -23.03
CA LYS A 45 -2.64 6.04 -21.95
C LYS A 45 -3.31 5.41 -20.72
N VAL A 46 -2.90 4.19 -20.39
CA VAL A 46 -3.39 3.42 -19.23
C VAL A 46 -2.37 3.53 -18.10
N ARG A 47 -2.80 4.01 -16.94
CA ARG A 47 -1.94 4.10 -15.74
C ARG A 47 -1.82 2.73 -15.07
N MET A 48 -0.60 2.21 -15.01
CA MET A 48 -0.27 0.96 -14.33
C MET A 48 0.13 1.25 -12.89
N ALA A 49 -0.58 0.65 -11.93
CA ALA A 49 -0.42 0.88 -10.50
C ALA A 49 -0.06 -0.42 -9.78
N CYS A 50 1.18 -0.55 -9.31
CA CYS A 50 1.64 -1.72 -8.56
C CYS A 50 1.18 -1.65 -7.10
N HIS A 51 0.52 -2.70 -6.60
CA HIS A 51 0.19 -2.83 -5.18
C HIS A 51 1.37 -3.46 -4.41
N PRO A 52 1.65 -3.05 -3.17
CA PRO A 52 2.71 -3.68 -2.36
C PRO A 52 2.38 -5.14 -2.04
N CYS A 53 3.38 -5.90 -1.61
CA CYS A 53 3.11 -7.19 -0.98
C CYS A 53 2.36 -6.96 0.35
N ASP A 54 1.29 -7.73 0.56
CA ASP A 54 0.44 -7.67 1.75
C ASP A 54 0.36 -9.08 2.36
N PRO A 55 0.95 -9.33 3.55
CA PRO A 55 1.68 -8.38 4.37
C PRO A 55 3.13 -8.14 3.89
N TRP A 56 3.81 -7.14 4.45
CA TRP A 56 5.26 -7.03 4.46
C TRP A 56 5.85 -8.28 5.14
N LEU A 57 6.83 -8.90 4.46
CA LEU A 57 7.49 -10.12 4.94
C LEU A 57 9.01 -9.93 4.91
N PRO A 58 9.74 -10.45 5.91
CA PRO A 58 11.18 -10.33 5.93
C PRO A 58 11.82 -11.06 4.73
N PRO A 59 13.01 -10.63 4.27
CA PRO A 59 13.78 -11.35 3.27
C PRO A 59 13.96 -12.82 3.65
N GLY A 60 13.90 -13.71 2.67
CA GLY A 60 14.00 -15.15 2.86
C GLY A 60 12.76 -15.83 3.44
N TYR A 61 11.68 -15.11 3.80
CA TYR A 61 10.48 -15.75 4.35
C TYR A 61 9.89 -16.77 3.37
N ARG A 62 9.86 -18.04 3.80
CA ARG A 62 9.52 -19.22 2.97
C ARG A 62 10.37 -19.34 1.70
N GLY A 63 11.65 -18.97 1.79
CA GLY A 63 12.61 -19.03 0.69
C GLY A 63 12.44 -17.96 -0.39
N VAL A 64 11.74 -16.85 -0.12
CA VAL A 64 11.46 -15.80 -1.12
C VAL A 64 11.74 -14.40 -0.59
N ASP A 65 12.62 -13.68 -1.28
CA ASP A 65 12.92 -12.27 -1.03
C ASP A 65 11.89 -11.37 -1.72
N ARG A 66 10.84 -10.95 -1.02
CA ARG A 66 9.79 -10.09 -1.59
C ARG A 66 10.28 -8.64 -1.65
N VAL A 67 10.63 -8.19 -2.85
CA VAL A 67 11.17 -6.85 -3.06
C VAL A 67 10.10 -5.75 -3.08
N MET A 68 8.81 -6.10 -3.24
CA MET A 68 7.69 -5.16 -3.30
C MET A 68 6.99 -4.95 -1.95
N GLY A 69 7.63 -5.28 -0.82
CA GLY A 69 6.99 -5.21 0.50
C GLY A 69 6.88 -3.81 1.10
N GLY A 70 7.74 -2.87 0.72
CA GLY A 70 7.80 -1.57 1.39
C GLY A 70 8.43 -0.47 0.55
N PHE A 71 8.66 0.67 1.19
CA PHE A 71 9.04 1.91 0.52
C PHE A 71 10.34 1.80 -0.30
N ASP A 72 11.37 1.10 0.20
CA ASP A 72 12.63 0.93 -0.53
C ASP A 72 12.44 0.19 -1.87
N GLY A 73 11.60 -0.84 -1.88
CA GLY A 73 11.19 -1.53 -3.10
C GLY A 73 10.50 -0.59 -4.07
N PHE A 74 9.56 0.21 -3.58
CA PHE A 74 8.84 1.16 -4.43
C PHE A 74 9.73 2.25 -5.01
N LYS A 75 10.73 2.76 -4.25
CA LYS A 75 11.73 3.70 -4.78
C LYS A 75 12.48 3.13 -5.98
N GLN A 76 12.94 1.89 -5.90
CA GLN A 76 13.61 1.25 -7.03
C GLN A 76 12.63 0.97 -8.18
N PHE A 77 11.43 0.48 -7.86
CA PHE A 77 10.42 0.08 -8.85
C PHE A 77 10.05 1.20 -9.81
N ILE A 78 9.74 2.40 -9.30
CA ILE A 78 9.30 3.53 -10.13
C ILE A 78 10.39 4.04 -11.09
N GLU A 79 11.66 3.73 -10.83
CA GLU A 79 12.82 4.14 -11.62
C GLU A 79 13.22 3.14 -12.72
N ILE A 80 12.71 1.90 -12.69
CA ILE A 80 13.12 0.85 -13.66
C ILE A 80 12.70 1.20 -15.10
N CYS A 81 11.48 1.69 -15.28
CA CYS A 81 10.93 2.11 -16.57
C CYS A 81 10.18 3.43 -16.37
N PRO A 82 10.89 4.58 -16.27
CA PRO A 82 10.26 5.86 -15.96
C PRO A 82 9.23 6.24 -17.02
N SER A 83 7.98 6.39 -16.59
CA SER A 83 6.85 6.81 -17.44
C SER A 83 5.78 7.51 -16.59
N PRO A 84 5.03 8.50 -17.13
CA PRO A 84 3.85 9.05 -16.46
C PRO A 84 2.69 8.04 -16.33
N TYR A 85 2.80 6.87 -16.97
CA TYR A 85 1.84 5.77 -16.88
C TYR A 85 2.34 4.60 -16.03
N HIS A 86 3.47 4.78 -15.33
CA HIS A 86 4.05 3.80 -14.42
C HIS A 86 4.15 4.37 -13.01
N GLY A 87 3.41 3.76 -12.08
CA GLY A 87 3.30 4.22 -10.70
C GLY A 87 2.78 3.11 -9.78
N VAL A 88 2.24 3.50 -8.64
CA VAL A 88 1.87 2.62 -7.55
C VAL A 88 0.41 2.77 -7.16
N ASN A 89 -0.17 1.66 -6.71
CA ASN A 89 -1.33 1.66 -5.84
C ASN A 89 -0.79 1.76 -4.40
N LEU A 90 -0.81 2.96 -3.84
CA LEU A 90 -0.31 3.22 -2.51
C LEU A 90 -1.30 2.70 -1.47
N CYS A 91 -0.98 1.57 -0.86
CA CYS A 91 -1.76 1.06 0.25
C CYS A 91 -1.18 1.53 1.58
N LEU A 92 -1.90 2.41 2.28
CA LEU A 92 -1.43 3.00 3.54
C LEU A 92 -1.25 1.94 4.64
N GLY A 93 -2.13 0.93 4.68
CA GLY A 93 -1.99 -0.19 5.60
C GLY A 93 -0.72 -1.01 5.36
N CYS A 94 -0.41 -1.31 4.09
CA CYS A 94 0.83 -2.00 3.72
C CYS A 94 2.09 -1.16 3.99
N MET A 95 2.02 0.16 3.78
CA MET A 95 3.13 1.04 4.14
C MET A 95 3.34 1.07 5.66
N ALA A 96 2.26 1.14 6.43
CA ALA A 96 2.31 1.14 7.90
C ALA A 96 2.95 -0.12 8.47
N GLU A 97 2.63 -1.31 7.97
CA GLU A 97 3.29 -2.54 8.41
C GLU A 97 4.74 -2.66 7.91
N SER A 98 5.14 -1.85 6.92
CA SER A 98 6.50 -1.90 6.36
C SER A 98 7.51 -1.00 7.08
N VAL A 99 7.07 -0.14 7.99
CA VAL A 99 7.90 0.87 8.70
C VAL A 99 7.87 0.68 10.22
N GLU A 100 8.74 1.39 10.95
CA GLU A 100 8.81 1.29 12.41
C GLU A 100 7.94 2.35 13.10
N ASP A 101 7.80 3.54 12.51
CA ASP A 101 6.97 4.65 12.97
C ASP A 101 5.92 5.06 11.91
N PRO A 102 4.81 4.31 11.80
CA PRO A 102 3.78 4.56 10.78
C PRO A 102 3.14 5.95 10.87
N LEU A 103 3.08 6.53 12.06
CA LEU A 103 2.47 7.83 12.30
C LEU A 103 3.22 8.95 11.57
N ASN A 104 4.54 8.85 11.49
CA ASN A 104 5.39 9.88 10.90
C ASN A 104 5.99 9.47 9.54
N GLU A 105 6.29 8.19 9.32
CA GLU A 105 6.94 7.73 8.09
C GLU A 105 5.97 7.58 6.90
N VAL A 106 4.70 7.19 7.12
CA VAL A 106 3.73 7.04 6.02
C VAL A 106 3.42 8.38 5.32
N PRO A 107 3.23 9.51 6.03
CA PRO A 107 3.17 10.84 5.40
C PRO A 107 4.38 11.16 4.53
N GLU A 108 5.60 10.82 4.96
CA GLU A 108 6.82 11.04 4.15
C GLU A 108 6.86 10.17 2.89
N ILE A 109 6.36 8.93 2.97
CA ILE A 109 6.21 8.05 1.81
C ILE A 109 5.23 8.66 0.80
N ILE A 110 4.09 9.18 1.28
CA ILE A 110 3.12 9.92 0.44
C ILE A 110 3.82 11.10 -0.23
N ARG A 111 4.55 11.92 0.52
CA ARG A 111 5.27 13.09 -0.03
C ARG A 111 6.27 12.69 -1.10
N TYR A 112 7.05 11.65 -0.87
CA TYR A 112 8.05 11.19 -1.82
C TYR A 112 7.44 10.70 -3.14
N LEU A 113 6.44 9.82 -3.07
CA LEU A 113 5.81 9.23 -4.25
C LEU A 113 4.92 10.23 -4.97
N GLY A 114 4.20 11.05 -4.19
CA GLY A 114 3.28 12.07 -4.70
C GLY A 114 3.99 13.22 -5.42
N SER A 115 5.10 13.72 -4.88
CA SER A 115 5.92 14.77 -5.53
C SER A 115 6.55 14.33 -6.86
N ARG A 116 6.44 13.05 -7.22
CA ARG A 116 6.91 12.45 -8.47
C ARG A 116 5.76 12.00 -9.38
N ASP A 117 4.53 12.34 -9.03
CA ASP A 117 3.30 11.90 -9.71
C ASP A 117 3.21 10.38 -9.86
N LYS A 118 3.67 9.61 -8.85
CA LYS A 118 3.70 8.14 -8.89
C LYS A 118 2.57 7.44 -8.17
N ILE A 119 1.75 8.16 -7.40
CA ILE A 119 0.58 7.56 -6.74
C ILE A 119 -0.57 7.59 -7.74
N PHE A 120 -1.13 6.45 -8.14
CA PHE A 120 -2.27 6.38 -9.09
C PHE A 120 -3.58 5.95 -8.44
N LEU A 121 -3.50 5.24 -7.32
CA LEU A 121 -4.61 4.82 -6.49
C LEU A 121 -4.11 4.82 -5.03
N CYS A 122 -4.98 5.19 -4.09
CA CYS A 122 -4.66 5.17 -2.67
C CYS A 122 -5.66 4.28 -1.94
N HIS A 123 -5.20 3.14 -1.41
CA HIS A 123 -6.00 2.37 -0.45
C HIS A 123 -5.87 3.02 0.92
N PHE A 124 -6.96 3.65 1.36
CA PHE A 124 -7.01 4.52 2.52
C PHE A 124 -7.51 3.75 3.76
N ARG A 125 -6.76 2.73 4.16
CA ARG A 125 -7.05 1.87 5.32
C ARG A 125 -6.04 2.05 6.44
N ASN A 126 -6.38 1.61 7.65
CA ASN A 126 -5.54 1.70 8.83
C ASN A 126 -5.36 0.32 9.50
N ILE A 127 -4.31 0.20 10.32
CA ILE A 127 -3.98 -1.02 11.06
C ILE A 127 -3.62 -0.65 12.50
N VAL A 128 -3.69 -1.60 13.42
CA VAL A 128 -2.94 -1.53 14.69
C VAL A 128 -1.78 -2.50 14.65
N GLY A 129 -0.70 -2.15 15.34
CA GLY A 129 0.54 -2.92 15.35
C GLY A 129 1.59 -2.33 14.41
N LYS A 130 2.50 -3.17 13.94
CA LYS A 130 3.64 -2.77 13.11
C LYS A 130 4.15 -3.96 12.30
N ARG A 131 5.33 -3.81 11.72
CA ARG A 131 6.09 -4.88 11.08
C ARG A 131 6.00 -6.19 11.87
N ASN A 132 5.75 -7.29 11.14
CA ASN A 132 5.61 -8.66 11.64
C ASN A 132 4.35 -8.96 12.48
N LYS A 133 3.60 -7.96 12.95
CA LYS A 133 2.40 -8.20 13.77
C LYS A 133 1.40 -7.06 13.67
N LEU A 134 0.27 -7.34 13.03
CA LEU A 134 -0.78 -6.35 12.83
C LEU A 134 -2.18 -6.94 12.93
N LYS A 135 -3.12 -6.02 13.09
CA LYS A 135 -4.54 -6.27 12.97
C LYS A 135 -5.13 -5.13 12.16
N GLU A 136 -5.88 -5.45 11.13
CA GLU A 136 -6.64 -4.46 10.37
C GLU A 136 -7.80 -3.96 11.23
N VAL A 137 -8.07 -2.66 11.17
CA VAL A 137 -9.07 -1.99 12.03
C VAL A 137 -9.80 -0.92 11.22
N TRP A 138 -10.80 -0.28 11.83
CA TRP A 138 -11.44 0.87 11.20
C TRP A 138 -10.43 2.02 11.01
N PRO A 139 -10.61 2.87 9.98
CA PRO A 139 -9.71 4.00 9.71
C PRO A 139 -9.38 4.89 10.91
N ASP A 140 -10.31 5.04 11.86
CA ASP A 140 -10.21 5.87 13.07
C ASP A 140 -9.61 5.17 14.30
N GLU A 141 -9.35 3.85 14.23
CA GLU A 141 -8.86 3.04 15.36
C GLU A 141 -7.35 2.71 15.29
N GLY A 142 -6.69 3.00 14.16
CA GLY A 142 -5.34 2.51 13.89
C GLY A 142 -4.19 3.39 14.37
N VAL A 143 -2.96 2.95 14.08
CA VAL A 143 -1.71 3.61 14.50
C VAL A 143 -1.40 4.86 13.68
N MET A 144 -1.93 4.97 12.47
CA MET A 144 -1.75 6.16 11.65
C MET A 144 -2.76 7.25 12.02
N ASN A 145 -2.33 8.51 11.87
CA ASN A 145 -3.24 9.64 11.83
C ASN A 145 -3.69 9.86 10.38
N MET A 146 -4.93 9.45 10.07
CA MET A 146 -5.46 9.51 8.71
C MET A 146 -5.66 10.94 8.21
N HIS A 147 -5.91 11.91 9.11
CA HIS A 147 -5.96 13.32 8.75
C HIS A 147 -4.60 13.80 8.24
N ARG A 148 -3.49 13.47 8.92
CA ARG A 148 -2.13 13.79 8.47
C ARG A 148 -1.79 13.14 7.12
N ASN A 149 -2.22 11.91 6.89
CA ASN A 149 -2.05 11.25 5.60
C ASN A 149 -2.83 11.98 4.48
N MET A 150 -4.05 12.44 4.78
CA MET A 150 -4.83 13.22 3.82
C MET A 150 -4.20 14.60 3.57
N GLN A 151 -3.64 15.25 4.59
CA GLN A 151 -2.87 16.50 4.44
C GLN A 151 -1.66 16.28 3.53
N ALA A 152 -0.90 15.20 3.73
CA ALA A 152 0.23 14.86 2.86
C ALA A 152 -0.20 14.62 1.40
N LEU A 153 -1.36 14.00 1.16
CA LEU A 153 -1.94 13.84 -0.18
C LEU A 153 -2.34 15.19 -0.80
N LYS A 154 -2.91 16.12 -0.02
CA LYS A 154 -3.21 17.50 -0.45
C LYS A 154 -1.93 18.25 -0.81
N GLU A 155 -0.90 18.18 0.03
CA GLU A 155 0.38 18.88 -0.15
C GLU A 155 1.07 18.53 -1.48
N VAL A 156 1.02 17.25 -1.88
CA VAL A 156 1.57 16.80 -3.17
C VAL A 156 0.61 16.97 -4.34
N GLY A 157 -0.56 17.57 -4.13
CA GLY A 157 -1.56 17.78 -5.17
C GLY A 157 -2.11 16.48 -5.76
N TYR A 158 -2.24 15.40 -4.97
CA TYR A 158 -2.78 14.13 -5.45
C TYR A 158 -4.21 14.28 -5.99
N GLN A 159 -4.44 13.88 -7.25
CA GLN A 159 -5.71 14.09 -7.98
C GLN A 159 -6.49 12.80 -8.27
N HIS A 160 -6.16 11.69 -7.61
CA HIS A 160 -6.76 10.39 -7.93
C HIS A 160 -7.56 9.82 -6.76
N MET A 161 -8.07 8.60 -6.94
CA MET A 161 -9.06 8.05 -6.04
C MET A 161 -8.41 7.57 -4.73
N CYS A 162 -8.93 8.05 -3.61
CA CYS A 162 -8.80 7.34 -2.33
C CYS A 162 -9.96 6.37 -2.21
N VAL A 163 -9.65 5.08 -2.02
CA VAL A 163 -10.65 4.03 -1.88
C VAL A 163 -10.56 3.36 -0.51
N PRO A 164 -11.70 2.89 0.03
CA PRO A 164 -11.69 1.85 1.04
C PRO A 164 -11.01 0.60 0.50
N ASP A 165 -10.55 -0.25 1.41
CA ASP A 165 -9.88 -1.50 1.06
C ASP A 165 -10.40 -2.61 1.97
N HIS A 166 -9.66 -2.96 3.02
CA HIS A 166 -10.11 -3.91 4.03
C HIS A 166 -10.87 -3.21 5.15
N ALA A 167 -12.01 -3.81 5.52
CA ALA A 167 -12.89 -3.32 6.56
C ALA A 167 -13.25 -4.45 7.55
N PRO A 168 -13.34 -4.17 8.86
CA PRO A 168 -13.83 -5.15 9.82
C PRO A 168 -15.25 -5.64 9.50
N GLY A 169 -15.42 -6.96 9.34
CA GLY A 169 -16.74 -7.55 9.08
C GLY A 169 -17.59 -7.73 10.35
N HIS A 170 -18.90 -7.94 10.21
CA HIS A 170 -19.79 -8.39 11.29
C HIS A 170 -20.84 -9.37 10.75
N LYS A 171 -21.62 -9.99 11.66
CA LYS A 171 -22.54 -11.09 11.34
C LYS A 171 -23.85 -10.63 10.68
N ASP A 172 -24.15 -9.34 10.72
CA ASP A 172 -25.42 -8.85 10.19
C ASP A 172 -25.45 -8.86 8.65
N PRO A 173 -26.64 -8.95 8.05
CA PRO A 173 -26.79 -8.88 6.60
C PRO A 173 -26.14 -7.63 6.01
N HIS A 174 -25.50 -7.78 4.84
CA HIS A 174 -24.83 -6.69 4.11
C HIS A 174 -23.65 -6.02 4.84
N SER A 175 -23.00 -6.70 5.78
CA SER A 175 -21.87 -6.15 6.56
C SER A 175 -20.79 -5.46 5.72
N MET A 176 -20.38 -6.03 4.58
CA MET A 176 -19.42 -5.36 3.69
C MET A 176 -19.92 -4.01 3.15
N ARG A 177 -21.20 -3.91 2.75
CA ARG A 177 -21.76 -2.65 2.25
C ARG A 177 -21.82 -1.60 3.35
N GLN A 178 -22.15 -2.01 4.57
CA GLN A 178 -22.17 -1.11 5.74
C GLN A 178 -20.77 -0.61 6.07
N ALA A 179 -19.79 -1.51 6.08
CA ALA A 179 -18.40 -1.20 6.35
C ALA A 179 -17.82 -0.22 5.32
N TRP A 180 -17.99 -0.51 4.02
CA TRP A 180 -17.54 0.39 2.96
C TRP A 180 -18.28 1.72 2.95
N ALA A 181 -19.58 1.76 3.29
CA ALA A 181 -20.31 3.02 3.40
C ALA A 181 -19.72 3.91 4.51
N TYR A 182 -19.35 3.33 5.65
CA TYR A 182 -18.65 4.04 6.71
C TYR A 182 -17.28 4.55 6.24
N GLU A 183 -16.47 3.71 5.60
CA GLU A 183 -15.12 4.07 5.16
C GLU A 183 -15.13 5.13 4.04
N PHE A 184 -16.03 5.02 3.06
CA PHE A 184 -16.24 6.08 2.07
C PHE A 184 -16.65 7.39 2.74
N GLY A 185 -17.58 7.35 3.71
CA GLY A 185 -17.97 8.52 4.49
C GLY A 185 -16.80 9.15 5.23
N TYR A 186 -15.96 8.33 5.86
CA TYR A 186 -14.75 8.76 6.55
C TYR A 186 -13.74 9.42 5.60
N ILE A 187 -13.47 8.81 4.44
CA ILE A 187 -12.59 9.38 3.41
C ILE A 187 -13.10 10.74 2.94
N GLN A 188 -14.40 10.86 2.67
CA GLN A 188 -15.02 12.13 2.27
C GLN A 188 -14.86 13.20 3.36
N ALA A 189 -15.06 12.82 4.63
CA ALA A 189 -14.86 13.73 5.76
C ALA A 189 -13.40 14.19 5.88
N MET A 190 -12.42 13.29 5.70
CA MET A 190 -11.00 13.65 5.70
C MET A 190 -10.63 14.59 4.55
N ILE A 191 -11.17 14.34 3.35
CA ILE A 191 -10.97 15.24 2.19
C ILE A 191 -11.51 16.64 2.50
N GLN A 192 -12.74 16.73 3.03
CA GLN A 192 -13.35 18.02 3.40
C GLN A 192 -12.53 18.74 4.47
N ALA A 193 -12.14 18.02 5.53
CA ALA A 193 -11.37 18.58 6.64
C ALA A 193 -10.09 19.26 6.15
N VAL A 194 -9.32 18.61 5.26
CA VAL A 194 -8.06 19.21 4.79
C VAL A 194 -8.28 20.28 3.73
N ILE A 195 -9.37 20.27 2.97
CA ILE A 195 -9.67 21.32 1.98
C ILE A 195 -10.10 22.61 2.69
N ASP A 196 -10.84 22.51 3.78
CA ASP A 196 -11.37 23.65 4.54
C ASP A 196 -10.33 24.30 5.47
N GLU A 197 -9.22 23.60 5.75
CA GLU A 197 -8.01 24.17 6.37
C GLU A 197 -7.33 25.14 5.39
N ASN A 198 -7.79 26.40 5.44
CA ASN A 198 -7.13 27.57 4.84
C ASN A 198 -6.27 28.30 5.88
#